data_AF-A0A351CYM4-F1
#
_entry.id   AF-A0A351CYM4-F1
#
_cell.length_a   1.000
_cell.length_b   1.000
_cell.length_c   1.000
_cell.angle_alpha   90.00
_cell.angle_beta   90.00
_cell.angle_gamma   90.00
#
_symmetry.space_group_name_H-M   'P 1'
#
loop_
_entity.id
_entity.type
_entity.pdbx_description
1 polymer ?
#
loop_
_entity_poly.entity_id
_entity_poly.type
_entity_poly.pdbx_seq_one_letter_code
_entity_poly.pdbx_strand_id
1 'polypeptide(L)'
;MKRLQILAGGLLLFFTVGASAQTSVEVKLKAPIDEDRGWCLDLRGGQNNGAPIGGVHGHTCYTYIGKGPTKDQAFMMENIKDQNEFRMVAFNDKCMTLFEPNEGSFVSIETCDGRETQDIAMNDSGQIIPEMTPELCLTAGSVVLPGGGGNPIHIMRDISFEACDSAINERQLWELRAEWSGPEEATAERTFPVNPVRRTAN
;
A
#
# COMPACT_ATOMS: atom_id res chain seq x y z
N MET A 1 -47.74 -31.35 -50.71
CA MET A 1 -47.21 -30.09 -50.13
C MET A 1 -47.11 -30.24 -48.63
N LYS A 2 -45.91 -30.36 -48.05
CA LYS A 2 -45.68 -30.21 -46.60
C LYS A 2 -44.42 -29.37 -46.44
N ARG A 3 -44.59 -28.16 -45.90
CA ARG A 3 -43.50 -27.22 -45.62
C ARG A 3 -42.80 -27.68 -44.34
N LEU A 4 -41.50 -27.95 -44.43
CA LEU A 4 -40.64 -28.22 -43.29
C LEU A 4 -40.19 -26.85 -42.74
N GLN A 5 -40.72 -26.46 -41.59
CA GLN A 5 -40.26 -25.26 -40.88
C GLN A 5 -39.02 -25.65 -40.07
N ILE A 6 -37.86 -25.17 -40.50
CA ILE A 6 -36.62 -25.24 -39.73
C ILE A 6 -36.67 -24.08 -38.74
N LEU A 7 -36.94 -24.36 -37.46
CA LEU A 7 -36.67 -23.41 -36.38
C LEU A 7 -35.16 -23.39 -36.16
N ALA A 8 -34.50 -22.33 -36.63
CA ALA A 8 -33.14 -22.01 -36.22
C ALA A 8 -33.20 -21.44 -34.79
N GLY A 9 -32.98 -22.30 -33.80
CA GLY A 9 -32.78 -21.88 -32.41
C GLY A 9 -31.43 -21.18 -32.28
N GLY A 10 -31.43 -19.85 -32.24
CA GLY A 10 -30.24 -19.07 -31.92
C GLY A 10 -29.86 -19.25 -30.45
N LEU A 11 -28.74 -19.94 -30.20
CA LEU A 11 -28.15 -20.06 -28.88
C LEU A 11 -27.45 -18.74 -28.52
N LEU A 12 -28.14 -17.88 -27.76
CA LEU A 12 -27.53 -16.69 -27.15
C LEU A 12 -26.59 -17.13 -26.02
N LEU A 13 -25.28 -17.12 -26.29
CA LEU A 13 -24.23 -17.21 -25.28
C LEU A 13 -24.16 -15.87 -24.54
N PHE A 14 -24.73 -15.80 -23.35
CA PHE A 14 -24.50 -14.71 -22.42
C PHE A 14 -23.07 -14.85 -21.86
N PHE A 15 -22.12 -14.10 -22.41
CA PHE A 15 -20.84 -13.88 -21.74
C PHE A 15 -21.11 -12.99 -20.51
N THR A 16 -21.21 -13.62 -19.34
CA THR A 16 -21.16 -12.89 -18.08
C THR A 16 -19.74 -12.36 -17.92
N VAL A 17 -19.52 -11.09 -18.23
CA VAL A 17 -18.31 -10.38 -17.79
C VAL A 17 -18.41 -10.28 -16.28
N GLY A 18 -17.72 -11.16 -15.57
CA GLY A 18 -17.54 -11.04 -14.13
C GLY A 18 -16.69 -9.79 -13.89
N ALA A 19 -17.31 -8.71 -13.42
CA ALA A 19 -16.56 -7.62 -12.82
C ALA A 19 -15.95 -8.16 -11.53
N SER A 20 -14.66 -8.52 -11.56
CA SER A 20 -13.92 -8.82 -10.34
C SER A 20 -13.88 -7.52 -9.52
N ALA A 21 -14.53 -7.53 -8.35
CA ALA A 21 -14.38 -6.44 -7.41
C ALA A 21 -12.91 -6.41 -6.96
N GLN A 22 -12.22 -5.30 -7.20
CA GLN A 22 -10.85 -5.13 -6.73
C GLN A 22 -10.86 -4.87 -5.23
N THR A 23 -10.02 -5.58 -4.50
CA THR A 23 -9.88 -5.47 -3.05
C THR A 23 -8.92 -4.33 -2.72
N SER A 24 -9.44 -3.33 -2.01
CA SER A 24 -8.63 -2.24 -1.48
C SER A 24 -7.86 -2.71 -0.24
N VAL A 25 -6.55 -2.47 -0.20
CA VAL A 25 -5.67 -2.82 0.92
C VAL A 25 -4.71 -1.69 1.27
N GLU A 26 -4.34 -1.61 2.55
CA GLU A 26 -3.11 -0.97 2.99
C GLU A 26 -1.92 -1.90 2.78
N VAL A 27 -0.76 -1.36 2.39
CA VAL A 27 0.53 -2.05 2.44
C VAL A 27 1.19 -1.66 3.75
N LYS A 28 1.19 -2.56 4.72
CA LYS A 28 1.53 -2.31 6.12
C LYS A 28 2.83 -3.04 6.50
N LEU A 29 3.72 -2.45 7.30
CA LEU A 29 4.81 -3.21 7.92
C LEU A 29 4.23 -4.34 8.78
N LYS A 30 4.83 -5.54 8.69
CA LYS A 30 4.46 -6.67 9.54
C LYS A 30 4.83 -6.41 11.00
N ALA A 31 5.98 -5.78 11.25
CA ALA A 31 6.41 -5.49 12.60
C ALA A 31 5.67 -4.25 13.13
N PRO A 32 5.03 -4.33 14.31
CA PRO A 32 4.46 -3.17 14.98
C PRO A 32 5.60 -2.40 15.67
N ILE A 33 6.40 -1.66 14.91
CA ILE A 33 7.45 -0.81 15.47
C ILE A 33 6.81 0.54 15.83
N ASP A 34 6.95 0.99 17.09
CA ASP A 34 6.60 2.32 17.63
C ASP A 34 5.24 2.98 17.27
N GLU A 35 4.33 2.25 16.62
CA GLU A 35 2.98 2.67 16.26
C GLU A 35 2.00 1.51 16.37
N ASP A 36 1.16 1.53 17.40
CA ASP A 36 0.17 0.47 17.63
C ASP A 36 -0.91 0.38 16.54
N ARG A 37 -1.07 1.43 15.73
CA ARG A 37 -1.98 1.42 14.56
C ARG A 37 -1.35 0.78 13.31
N GLY A 38 -0.06 0.47 13.37
CA GLY A 38 0.75 0.02 12.26
C GLY A 38 1.28 1.17 11.40
N TRP A 39 2.28 0.82 10.60
CA TRP A 39 2.91 1.66 9.59
C TRP A 39 2.47 1.24 8.20
N CYS A 40 1.98 2.17 7.39
CA CYS A 40 1.48 1.92 6.04
C CYS A 40 2.17 2.80 5.01
N LEU A 41 2.29 2.31 3.78
CA LEU A 41 2.62 3.16 2.64
C LEU A 41 1.53 4.20 2.43
N ASP A 42 1.95 5.44 2.30
CA ASP A 42 1.08 6.61 2.20
C ASP A 42 1.62 7.55 1.12
N LEU A 43 0.74 8.08 0.28
CA LEU A 43 1.09 9.03 -0.76
C LEU A 43 1.48 10.37 -0.12
N ARG A 44 2.70 10.85 -0.41
CA ARG A 44 3.16 12.16 0.06
C ARG A 44 2.20 13.26 -0.44
N GLY A 45 1.82 14.17 0.45
CA GLY A 45 0.89 15.27 0.17
C GLY A 45 -0.56 15.03 0.63
N GLY A 46 -0.88 13.81 1.08
CA GLY A 46 -2.11 13.46 1.80
C GLY A 46 -3.41 13.52 0.99
N GLN A 47 -4.54 13.35 1.69
CA GLN A 47 -5.92 13.24 1.16
C GLN A 47 -6.45 14.43 0.32
N ASN A 48 -5.69 15.51 0.17
CA ASN A 48 -6.18 16.83 -0.28
C ASN A 48 -6.37 16.96 -1.80
N ASN A 49 -6.96 15.97 -2.50
CA ASN A 49 -7.22 16.01 -3.96
C ASN A 49 -6.02 16.53 -4.81
N GLY A 50 -4.82 16.53 -4.24
CA GLY A 50 -3.61 16.96 -4.90
C GLY A 50 -3.30 15.91 -5.95
N ALA A 51 -2.80 16.33 -7.11
CA ALA A 51 -2.25 15.36 -8.03
C ALA A 51 -1.21 14.51 -7.24
N PRO A 52 -1.19 13.18 -7.43
CA PRO A 52 -0.22 12.28 -6.82
C PRO A 52 1.16 12.57 -7.43
N ILE A 53 1.73 13.70 -7.04
CA ILE A 53 3.01 14.21 -7.50
C ILE A 53 4.03 13.85 -6.43
N GLY A 54 4.98 13.00 -6.78
CA GLY A 54 6.06 12.58 -5.90
C GLY A 54 6.08 11.07 -5.74
N GLY A 55 5.99 10.60 -4.50
CA GLY A 55 6.16 9.20 -4.14
C GLY A 55 5.50 8.86 -2.83
N VAL A 56 5.89 7.72 -2.25
CA VAL A 56 5.36 7.27 -0.96
C VAL A 56 6.28 7.63 0.20
N HIS A 57 5.69 7.67 1.39
CA HIS A 57 6.37 7.61 2.68
C HIS A 57 5.67 6.58 3.56
N GLY A 58 6.27 6.24 4.70
CA GLY A 58 5.60 5.49 5.74
C GLY A 58 4.80 6.46 6.58
N HIS A 59 3.56 6.12 6.89
CA HIS A 59 2.70 6.89 7.78
C HIS A 59 1.96 5.95 8.73
N THR A 60 1.47 6.47 9.85
CA THR A 60 0.45 5.77 10.63
C THR A 60 -0.70 5.32 9.71
N CYS A 61 -1.04 4.04 9.75
CA CYS A 61 -2.16 3.50 8.99
C CYS A 61 -3.50 4.12 9.39
N TYR A 62 -4.48 4.13 8.48
CA TYR A 62 -5.78 4.79 8.68
C TYR A 62 -6.98 3.84 8.79
N THR A 63 -6.83 2.54 8.54
CA THR A 63 -7.94 1.56 8.67
C THR A 63 -8.61 1.60 10.05
N TYR A 64 -7.90 2.02 11.11
CA TYR A 64 -8.47 2.21 12.46
C TYR A 64 -9.66 3.20 12.52
N ILE A 65 -9.85 4.04 11.50
CA ILE A 65 -10.99 4.96 11.38
C ILE A 65 -12.30 4.20 11.07
N GLY A 66 -12.22 2.92 10.69
CA GLY A 66 -13.38 2.05 10.47
C GLY A 66 -14.07 2.27 9.11
N LYS A 67 -13.34 2.81 8.12
CA LYS A 67 -13.83 3.07 6.76
C LYS A 67 -13.06 2.30 5.67
N GLY A 68 -12.27 1.30 6.07
CA GLY A 68 -11.29 0.64 5.21
C GLY A 68 -10.08 1.52 4.88
N PRO A 69 -9.22 1.08 3.94
CA PRO A 69 -8.06 1.84 3.48
C PRO A 69 -8.47 3.19 2.88
N THR A 70 -7.71 4.24 3.20
CA THR A 70 -7.97 5.61 2.75
C THR A 70 -7.36 5.87 1.37
N LYS A 71 -7.79 6.96 0.70
CA LYS A 71 -7.40 7.25 -0.69
C LYS A 71 -5.88 7.29 -0.92
N ASP A 72 -5.13 7.77 0.06
CA ASP A 72 -3.68 7.92 0.05
C ASP A 72 -2.92 6.67 0.52
N GLN A 73 -3.60 5.65 1.07
CA GLN A 73 -2.98 4.39 1.53
C GLN A 73 -3.53 3.14 0.84
N ALA A 74 -4.49 3.30 -0.06
CA ALA A 74 -5.20 2.20 -0.71
C ALA A 74 -4.53 1.75 -2.01
N PHE A 75 -4.12 0.48 -2.05
CA PHE A 75 -3.61 -0.22 -3.23
C PHE A 75 -4.54 -1.37 -3.63
N MET A 76 -4.47 -1.79 -4.90
CA MET A 76 -5.27 -2.89 -5.44
C MET A 76 -4.58 -4.23 -5.15
N MET A 77 -5.20 -5.08 -4.33
CA MET A 77 -4.62 -6.37 -3.92
C MET A 77 -4.33 -7.28 -5.12
N GLU A 78 -5.25 -7.34 -6.08
CA GLU A 78 -5.15 -8.23 -7.24
C GLU A 78 -4.00 -7.80 -8.17
N ASN A 79 -3.78 -6.50 -8.35
CA ASN A 79 -2.63 -5.99 -9.10
C ASN A 79 -1.29 -6.36 -8.43
N ILE A 80 -1.21 -6.25 -7.10
CA ILE A 80 0.00 -6.63 -6.35
C ILE A 80 0.28 -8.14 -6.51
N LYS A 81 -0.75 -8.98 -6.37
CA LYS A 81 -0.59 -10.45 -6.35
C LYS A 81 -0.43 -11.09 -7.72
N ASP A 82 -1.14 -10.57 -8.72
CA ASP A 82 -1.27 -11.24 -10.02
C ASP A 82 -0.47 -10.53 -11.11
N GLN A 83 0.01 -9.30 -10.86
CA GLN A 83 0.61 -8.43 -11.89
C GLN A 83 1.90 -7.73 -11.44
N ASN A 84 2.40 -7.98 -10.23
CA ASN A 84 3.55 -7.26 -9.65
C ASN A 84 3.40 -5.73 -9.75
N GLU A 85 2.17 -5.23 -9.60
CA GLU A 85 1.89 -3.82 -9.84
C GLU A 85 1.23 -3.19 -8.61
N PHE A 86 1.95 -2.28 -7.97
CA PHE A 86 1.42 -1.51 -6.84
C PHE A 86 0.63 -0.30 -7.35
N ARG A 87 -0.59 -0.58 -7.83
CA ARG A 87 -1.53 0.42 -8.34
C ARG A 87 -2.41 0.99 -7.22
N MET A 88 -2.54 2.32 -7.17
CA MET A 88 -3.40 2.99 -6.18
C MET A 88 -4.88 2.89 -6.54
N VAL A 89 -5.75 2.72 -5.54
CA VAL A 89 -7.22 2.60 -5.76
C VAL A 89 -7.84 3.94 -6.17
N ALA A 90 -7.55 5.01 -5.42
CA ALA A 90 -8.15 6.33 -5.66
C ALA A 90 -7.52 7.09 -6.85
N PHE A 91 -6.31 6.69 -7.25
CA PHE A 91 -5.55 7.23 -8.37
C PHE A 91 -5.17 6.08 -9.30
N ASN A 92 -6.17 5.49 -9.94
CA ASN A 92 -6.03 4.21 -10.65
C ASN A 92 -5.11 4.25 -11.87
N ASP A 93 -4.67 5.42 -12.32
CA ASP A 93 -3.66 5.61 -13.36
C ASP A 93 -2.24 5.75 -12.77
N LYS A 94 -2.06 5.49 -11.47
CA LYS A 94 -0.79 5.69 -10.76
C LYS A 94 -0.27 4.42 -10.11
N CYS A 95 1.02 4.18 -10.33
CA CYS A 95 1.74 2.99 -9.92
C CYS A 95 3.03 3.36 -9.19
N MET A 96 3.35 2.57 -8.16
CA MET A 96 4.66 2.61 -7.53
C MET A 96 5.75 2.34 -8.57
N THR A 97 6.81 3.13 -8.54
CA THR A 97 7.88 3.08 -9.53
C THR A 97 9.23 3.23 -8.83
N LEU A 98 10.14 2.29 -9.11
CA LEU A 98 11.55 2.37 -8.76
C LEU A 98 12.18 3.55 -9.51
N PHE A 99 12.68 4.55 -8.78
CA PHE A 99 13.26 5.74 -9.42
C PHE A 99 14.63 5.43 -10.06
N GLU A 100 15.51 4.74 -9.33
CA GLU A 100 16.82 4.30 -9.79
C GLU A 100 17.11 2.87 -9.32
N PRO A 101 17.79 2.03 -10.12
CA PRO A 101 18.10 0.65 -9.75
C PRO A 101 19.33 0.55 -8.83
N ASN A 102 19.32 1.31 -7.72
CA ASN A 102 20.41 1.36 -6.74
C ASN A 102 19.86 1.44 -5.31
N GLU A 103 20.66 1.01 -4.34
CA GLU A 103 20.40 1.21 -2.90
C GLU A 103 20.17 2.70 -2.58
N GLY A 104 19.22 2.97 -1.69
CA GLY A 104 18.76 4.32 -1.37
C GLY A 104 17.78 4.91 -2.37
N SER A 105 17.33 4.16 -3.38
CA SER A 105 16.44 4.70 -4.41
C SER A 105 15.11 5.15 -3.81
N PHE A 106 14.68 6.34 -4.25
CA PHE A 106 13.35 6.86 -3.98
C PHE A 106 12.26 5.95 -4.58
N VAL A 107 11.10 5.95 -3.92
CA VAL A 107 9.90 5.22 -4.37
C VAL A 107 8.89 6.22 -4.87
N SER A 108 8.79 6.33 -6.19
CA SER A 108 7.92 7.29 -6.85
C SER A 108 6.53 6.73 -7.13
N ILE A 109 5.58 7.63 -7.37
CA ILE A 109 4.22 7.30 -7.82
C ILE A 109 4.04 8.01 -9.15
N GLU A 110 4.06 7.23 -10.22
CA GLU A 110 4.05 7.72 -11.60
C GLU A 110 2.88 7.14 -12.38
N THR A 111 2.61 7.68 -13.57
CA THR A 111 1.58 7.11 -14.44
C THR A 111 1.93 5.66 -14.76
N CYS A 112 0.97 4.75 -14.60
CA CYS A 112 1.16 3.35 -14.95
C CYS A 112 1.37 3.22 -16.47
N ASP A 113 2.50 2.67 -16.88
CA ASP A 113 2.88 2.48 -18.27
C ASP A 113 3.47 1.08 -18.54
N GLY A 114 3.59 0.24 -17.52
CA GLY A 114 4.02 -1.15 -17.63
C GLY A 114 5.52 -1.30 -17.93
N ARG A 115 6.32 -0.26 -17.71
CA ARG A 115 7.78 -0.36 -17.81
C ARG A 115 8.36 -1.19 -16.67
N GLU A 116 9.57 -1.69 -16.88
CA GLU A 116 10.28 -2.56 -15.95
C GLU A 116 10.44 -1.96 -14.53
N THR A 117 10.59 -0.63 -14.42
CA THR A 117 10.67 0.03 -13.11
C THR A 117 9.36 0.02 -12.30
N GLN A 118 8.25 -0.43 -12.89
CA GLN A 118 6.95 -0.63 -12.23
C GLN A 118 6.66 -2.11 -11.94
N ASP A 119 7.51 -3.03 -12.40
CA ASP A 119 7.42 -4.46 -12.11
C ASP A 119 8.03 -4.72 -10.72
N ILE A 120 7.18 -4.64 -9.70
CA ILE A 120 7.55 -4.73 -8.29
C ILE A 120 6.71 -5.82 -7.64
N ALA A 121 7.35 -6.93 -7.30
CA ALA A 121 6.71 -8.08 -6.71
C ALA A 121 6.64 -7.99 -5.18
N MET A 122 5.64 -8.66 -4.60
CA MET A 122 5.60 -8.98 -3.17
C MET A 122 5.68 -10.49 -3.00
N ASN A 123 6.71 -10.99 -2.33
CA ASN A 123 6.86 -12.43 -2.10
C ASN A 123 6.09 -12.91 -0.85
N ASP A 124 6.01 -14.22 -0.66
CA ASP A 124 5.30 -14.85 0.48
C ASP A 124 5.84 -14.44 1.86
N SER A 125 7.13 -14.08 1.94
CA SER A 125 7.74 -13.59 3.17
C SER A 125 7.32 -12.14 3.48
N GLY A 126 6.76 -11.43 2.51
CA GLY A 126 6.36 -10.03 2.60
C GLY A 126 7.43 -9.05 2.16
N GLN A 127 8.52 -9.50 1.52
CA GLN A 127 9.46 -8.58 0.89
C GLN A 127 8.82 -8.02 -0.36
N ILE A 128 9.00 -6.71 -0.57
CA ILE A 128 8.57 -6.01 -1.78
C ILE A 128 9.83 -5.66 -2.56
N ILE A 129 9.99 -6.22 -3.76
CA ILE A 129 11.24 -6.23 -4.54
C ILE A 129 10.96 -5.80 -5.99
N PRO A 130 11.75 -4.89 -6.59
CA PRO A 130 11.71 -4.66 -8.03
C PRO A 130 12.28 -5.87 -8.77
N GLU A 131 11.60 -6.39 -9.79
CA GLU A 131 12.05 -7.57 -10.53
C GLU A 131 13.42 -7.36 -11.21
N MET A 132 13.71 -6.12 -11.63
CA MET A 132 15.00 -5.77 -12.24
C MET A 132 16.19 -5.71 -11.27
N THR A 133 15.94 -5.60 -9.97
CA THR A 133 16.95 -5.51 -8.90
C THR A 133 16.45 -6.23 -7.64
N PRO A 134 16.35 -7.57 -7.66
CA PRO A 134 15.75 -8.37 -6.58
C PRO A 134 16.58 -8.38 -5.28
N GLU A 135 17.80 -7.83 -5.31
CA GLU A 135 18.62 -7.54 -4.14
C GLU A 135 18.16 -6.32 -3.33
N LEU A 136 17.24 -5.51 -3.89
CA LEU A 136 16.67 -4.35 -3.22
C LEU A 136 15.28 -4.65 -2.66
N CYS A 137 15.07 -4.25 -1.41
CA CYS A 137 13.83 -4.42 -0.67
C CYS A 137 13.23 -3.04 -0.31
N LEU A 138 11.92 -2.91 -0.46
CA LEU A 138 11.20 -1.75 0.07
C LEU A 138 11.41 -1.67 1.57
N THR A 139 11.94 -0.55 2.03
CA THR A 139 12.44 -0.39 3.40
C THR A 139 11.88 0.86 4.04
N ALA A 140 11.35 0.73 5.25
CA ALA A 140 11.03 1.86 6.10
C ALA A 140 12.30 2.44 6.75
N GLY A 141 12.44 3.76 6.66
CA GLY A 141 13.54 4.49 7.27
C GLY A 141 13.56 4.34 8.79
N SER A 142 14.76 4.44 9.39
CA SER A 142 14.94 4.33 10.84
C SER A 142 14.49 5.58 11.61
N VAL A 143 14.44 6.73 10.93
CA VAL A 143 14.08 8.02 11.52
C VAL A 143 12.56 8.20 11.53
N VAL A 144 12.01 8.53 12.70
CA VAL A 144 10.59 8.87 12.88
C VAL A 144 10.44 10.38 12.88
N LEU A 145 9.48 10.87 12.10
CA LEU A 145 9.07 12.25 12.03
C LEU A 145 7.63 12.41 12.54
N PRO A 146 7.26 13.56 13.10
CA PRO A 146 5.87 13.81 13.47
C PRO A 146 5.04 14.05 12.21
N GLY A 147 3.93 13.32 12.07
CA GLY A 147 2.92 13.55 11.06
C GLY A 147 1.94 14.67 11.46
N GLY A 148 0.90 14.86 10.64
CA GLY A 148 -0.17 15.81 10.92
C GLY A 148 -1.42 15.12 11.48
N GLY A 149 -2.00 15.68 12.55
CA GLY A 149 -3.26 15.20 13.09
C GLY A 149 -3.18 13.89 13.87
N GLY A 150 -4.34 13.33 14.20
CA GLY A 150 -4.46 12.11 15.00
C GLY A 150 -4.34 12.30 16.51
N ASN A 151 -4.91 11.36 17.27
CA ASN A 151 -4.61 11.18 18.69
C ASN A 151 -4.50 9.68 19.02
N PRO A 152 -3.32 9.13 19.35
CA PRO A 152 -1.99 9.77 19.36
C PRO A 152 -1.65 10.46 18.02
N ILE A 153 -0.77 11.47 18.05
CA ILE A 153 -0.34 12.16 16.82
C ILE A 153 0.16 11.13 15.81
N HIS A 154 -0.18 11.27 14.54
CA HIS A 154 0.36 10.39 13.51
C HIS A 154 1.87 10.59 13.36
N ILE A 155 2.57 9.57 12.88
CA ILE A 155 4.02 9.59 12.68
C ILE A 155 4.37 9.16 11.26
N MET A 156 5.54 9.59 10.79
CA MET A 156 6.05 9.41 9.44
C MET A 156 7.46 8.80 9.44
N ARG A 157 7.78 8.01 8.42
CA ARG A 157 9.12 7.50 8.11
C ARG A 157 9.37 7.68 6.61
N ASP A 158 10.61 7.88 6.20
CA ASP A 158 10.93 7.78 4.78
C ASP A 158 10.81 6.33 4.29
N ILE A 159 10.66 6.17 2.98
CA ILE A 159 10.61 4.87 2.29
C ILE A 159 11.56 4.94 1.10
N SER A 160 12.37 3.90 0.97
CA SER A 160 13.35 3.72 -0.10
C SER A 160 13.48 2.24 -0.45
N PHE A 161 14.09 1.96 -1.59
CA PHE A 161 14.63 0.64 -1.90
C PHE A 161 16.06 0.55 -1.38
N GLU A 162 16.29 -0.30 -0.39
CA GLU A 162 17.60 -0.54 0.23
C GLU A 162 18.04 -1.98 -0.03
N ALA A 163 19.31 -2.31 0.21
CA ALA A 163 19.74 -3.70 0.18
C ALA A 163 18.87 -4.58 1.09
N CYS A 164 18.39 -5.70 0.58
CA CYS A 164 17.66 -6.69 1.38
C CYS A 164 18.58 -7.23 2.49
N ASP A 165 18.17 -7.06 3.75
CA ASP A 165 18.94 -7.50 4.91
C ASP A 165 18.03 -8.04 6.02
N SER A 166 18.20 -9.34 6.29
CA SER A 166 17.44 -10.04 7.33
C SER A 166 17.58 -9.44 8.74
N ALA A 167 18.68 -8.73 9.02
CA ALA A 167 18.91 -8.07 10.30
C ALA A 167 17.96 -6.88 10.55
N ILE A 168 17.34 -6.35 9.49
CA ILE A 168 16.39 -5.23 9.53
C ILE A 168 15.02 -5.60 8.98
N ASN A 169 14.67 -6.90 8.98
CA ASN A 169 13.37 -7.42 8.53
C ASN A 169 12.16 -6.69 9.12
N GLU A 170 12.27 -6.19 10.35
CA GLU A 170 11.24 -5.37 11.00
C GLU A 170 10.84 -4.14 10.16
N ARG A 171 11.73 -3.63 9.31
CA ARG A 171 11.50 -2.49 8.40
C ARG A 171 11.39 -2.89 6.93
N GLN A 172 11.54 -4.17 6.58
CA GLN A 172 11.55 -4.66 5.19
C GLN A 172 10.45 -5.69 4.87
N LEU A 173 9.75 -6.19 5.88
CA LEU A 173 8.66 -7.13 5.69
C LEU A 173 7.30 -6.45 5.83
N TRP A 174 6.48 -6.63 4.81
CA TRP A 174 5.18 -5.98 4.63
C TRP A 174 4.06 -7.02 4.55
N GLU A 175 2.84 -6.60 4.83
CA GLU A 175 1.61 -7.37 4.67
C GLU A 175 0.49 -6.51 4.07
N LEU A 176 -0.50 -7.18 3.48
CA LEU A 176 -1.67 -6.52 2.93
C LEU A 176 -2.81 -6.58 3.94
N ARG A 177 -3.34 -5.41 4.32
CA ARG A 177 -4.43 -5.30 5.30
C ARG A 177 -5.65 -4.60 4.69
N ALA A 178 -6.75 -5.33 4.59
CA ALA A 178 -8.04 -4.77 4.12
C ALA A 178 -8.87 -4.15 5.25
N GLU A 179 -8.74 -4.69 6.47
CA GLU A 179 -9.59 -4.33 7.60
C GLU A 179 -8.78 -4.09 8.88
N TRP A 180 -9.31 -3.26 9.76
CA TRP A 180 -8.71 -3.01 11.06
C TRP A 180 -8.99 -4.15 12.04
N SER A 181 -7.92 -4.74 12.57
CA SER A 181 -7.98 -5.84 13.54
C SER A 181 -7.83 -5.41 15.00
N GLY A 182 -7.69 -4.11 15.27
CA GLY A 182 -7.34 -3.59 16.60
C GLY A 182 -5.85 -3.22 16.70
N PRO A 183 -5.47 -2.53 17.78
CA PRO A 183 -4.09 -2.10 18.00
C PRO A 183 -3.16 -3.29 18.21
N GLU A 184 -1.96 -3.18 17.67
CA GLU A 184 -0.87 -4.13 17.86
C GLU A 184 0.11 -3.56 18.88
N GLU A 185 0.56 -4.37 19.84
CA GLU A 185 1.50 -3.88 20.86
C GLU A 185 2.85 -3.52 20.21
N ALA A 186 3.22 -2.23 20.24
CA ALA A 186 4.46 -1.80 19.65
C ALA A 186 5.68 -2.38 20.37
N THR A 187 6.68 -2.82 19.59
CA THR A 187 7.93 -3.38 20.10
C THR A 187 8.95 -2.33 20.53
N ALA A 188 8.67 -1.06 20.24
CA ALA A 188 9.54 0.08 20.53
C ALA A 188 8.73 1.24 21.09
N GLU A 189 9.39 2.09 21.87
CA GLU A 189 8.76 3.27 22.46
C GLU A 189 8.40 4.30 21.38
N ARG A 190 7.17 4.81 21.45
CA ARG A 190 6.70 5.86 20.56
C ARG A 190 7.45 7.17 20.85
N THR A 191 8.20 7.66 19.86
CA THR A 191 9.03 8.87 20.00
C THR A 191 8.21 10.15 20.19
N PHE A 192 6.97 10.19 19.68
CA PHE A 192 6.09 11.36 19.77
C PHE A 192 4.90 11.08 20.70
N PRO A 193 4.57 12.03 21.60
CA PRO A 193 3.60 11.78 22.65
C PRO A 193 2.23 11.39 22.09
N VAL A 194 1.60 10.39 22.71
CA VAL A 194 0.14 10.37 22.84
C VAL A 194 -0.23 11.73 23.43
N ASN A 195 -1.12 12.51 22.79
CA ASN A 195 -1.39 13.87 23.28
C ASN A 195 -1.54 13.79 24.80
N PRO A 196 -0.75 14.55 25.58
CA PRO A 196 -0.87 14.49 27.02
C PRO A 196 -2.34 14.71 27.30
N VAL A 197 -2.96 13.73 27.99
CA VAL A 197 -4.32 13.84 28.55
C VAL A 197 -4.46 15.29 28.94
N ARG A 198 -5.46 16.01 28.38
CA ARG A 198 -5.74 17.38 28.81
C ARG A 198 -5.75 17.33 30.33
N ARG A 199 -4.68 17.80 30.98
CA ARG A 199 -4.74 18.14 32.38
C ARG A 199 -5.70 19.30 32.38
N THR A 200 -6.97 19.00 32.60
CA THR A 200 -7.90 20.00 33.11
C THR A 200 -7.27 20.47 34.40
N ALA A 201 -6.59 21.60 34.30
CA ALA A 201 -6.16 22.38 35.44
C ALA A 201 -7.43 22.80 36.20
N ASN A 202 -7.45 22.49 37.50
CA ASN A 202 -8.34 22.98 38.57
C ASN A 202 -9.84 23.13 38.27
#